data_AF-A0A951FF81-F1
#
_entry.id   AF-A0A951FF81-F1
#
_cell.length_a   1.000
_cell.length_b   1.000
_cell.length_c   1.000
_cell.angle_alpha   90.00
_cell.angle_beta   90.00
_cell.angle_gamma   90.00
#
_symmetry.space_group_name_H-M   'P 1'
#
loop_
_entity.id
_entity.type
_entity.pdbx_description
1 polymer ?
#
loop_
_entity_poly.entity_id
_entity_poly.type
_entity_poly.pdbx_seq_one_letter_code
_entity_poly.pdbx_strand_id
1 'polypeptide(L)' 'MTVAEDKQANDIIMLDLRGLTPIADYFVLCTAESERQIRAVVSAIDEELTKSGARNPKIEGSAETGWVLLDF' A
#
# COMPACT_ATOMS: atom_id res chain seq x y z
N MET A 1 -11.36 -0.75 -10.40
CA MET A 1 -11.00 -1.80 -9.43
C MET A 1 -9.60 -1.46 -8.98
N THR A 2 -9.41 -1.22 -7.69
CA THR A 2 -8.09 -0.82 -7.17
C THR A 2 -7.18 -2.06 -7.07
N VAL A 3 -5.86 -1.89 -7.22
CA VAL A 3 -4.89 -3.01 -7.20
C VAL A 3 -5.00 -3.84 -5.91
N ALA A 4 -5.34 -3.20 -4.78
CA ALA A 4 -5.58 -3.85 -3.50
C ALA A 4 -6.86 -4.72 -3.51
N GLU A 5 -7.95 -4.26 -4.14
CA GLU A 5 -9.19 -5.05 -4.32
C GLU A 5 -8.91 -6.32 -5.14
N ASP A 6 -8.10 -6.22 -6.19
CA ASP A 6 -7.73 -7.36 -7.05
C ASP A 6 -6.98 -8.45 -6.28
N LYS A 7 -6.37 -8.10 -5.13
CA LYS A 7 -5.69 -9.01 -4.20
C LYS A 7 -6.53 -9.35 -2.96
N GLN A 8 -7.83 -9.08 -3.03
CA GLN A 8 -8.81 -9.36 -1.98
C GLN A 8 -8.50 -8.68 -0.65
N ALA A 9 -7.79 -7.54 -0.68
CA ALA A 9 -7.58 -6.75 0.53
C ALA A 9 -8.90 -6.17 1.02
N ASN A 10 -9.06 -6.11 2.34
CA ASN A 10 -10.25 -5.63 3.03
C ASN A 10 -10.02 -4.22 3.59
N ASP A 11 -11.09 -3.55 4.00
CA ASP A 11 -11.06 -2.24 4.68
C ASP A 11 -10.18 -1.19 3.97
N ILE A 12 -10.30 -1.10 2.64
CA ILE A 12 -9.52 -0.17 1.84
C ILE A 12 -10.05 1.25 2.05
N ILE A 13 -9.23 2.10 2.67
CA ILE A 13 -9.56 3.49 2.98
C ILE A 13 -8.48 4.39 2.40
N MET A 14 -8.91 5.39 1.63
CA MET A 14 -8.03 6.48 1.19
C MET A 14 -8.30 7.72 2.03
N LEU A 15 -7.25 8.26 2.63
CA LEU A 15 -7.26 9.48 3.42
C LEU A 15 -6.62 10.61 2.62
N ASP A 16 -7.33 11.72 2.46
CA ASP A 16 -6.78 12.97 1.92
C ASP A 16 -6.14 13.76 3.05
N LEU A 17 -4.82 13.93 2.98
CA LEU A 17 -4.01 14.59 4.00
C LEU A 17 -3.58 15.99 3.58
N ARG A 18 -3.94 16.44 2.38
CA ARG A 18 -3.57 17.75 1.86
C ARG A 18 -4.10 18.84 2.79
N GLY A 19 -3.20 19.75 3.19
CA GLY A 19 -3.53 20.84 4.12
C GLY A 19 -3.59 20.44 5.60
N LEU A 20 -3.47 19.15 5.93
CA LEU A 20 -3.33 18.68 7.33
C LEU A 20 -1.85 18.49 7.71
N THR A 21 -1.04 17.97 6.79
CA THR A 21 0.39 17.70 7.02
C THR A 21 1.19 17.85 5.72
N PRO A 22 2.46 18.30 5.78
CA PRO A 22 3.34 18.32 4.62
C PRO A 22 4.02 16.97 4.33
N ILE A 23 3.75 15.93 5.13
CA ILE A 23 4.43 14.62 5.00
C ILE A 23 4.02 13.89 3.73
N ALA A 24 2.71 13.84 3.44
CA ALA A 24 2.16 13.15 2.28
C ALA A 24 0.81 13.77 1.89
N ASP A 25 0.44 13.66 0.61
CA ASP A 25 -0.85 14.13 0.11
C ASP A 25 -1.98 13.13 0.42
N TYR A 26 -1.69 11.83 0.34
CA TYR A 26 -2.67 10.77 0.55
C TYR A 26 -2.07 9.59 1.31
N PHE A 27 -2.87 8.99 2.19
CA PHE A 27 -2.61 7.65 2.72
C PHE A 27 -3.64 6.66 2.18
N VAL A 28 -3.19 5.46 1.83
CA VAL A 28 -4.06 4.34 1.49
C VAL A 28 -3.81 3.25 2.52
N LEU A 29 -4.85 2.91 3.26
CA LEU A 29 -4.85 1.85 4.27
C LEU A 29 -5.64 0.66 3.74
N CYS A 30 -5.16 -0.55 3.97
CA CYS A 30 -5.89 -1.77 3.68
C CYS A 30 -5.46 -2.89 4.61
N THR A 31 -6.33 -3.88 4.77
CA THR A 31 -6.13 -5.05 5.64
C THR A 31 -5.95 -6.30 4.78
N ALA A 32 -5.00 -7.14 5.14
CA ALA A 32 -4.83 -8.48 4.57
C ALA A 32 -4.80 -9.52 5.70
N GLU A 33 -5.41 -10.68 5.45
CA GLU A 33 -5.70 -11.70 6.48
C GLU A 33 -4.57 -12.73 6.65
N SER A 34 -3.54 -12.70 5.80
CA SER A 34 -2.41 -13.62 5.90
C SER A 34 -1.12 -13.01 5.36
N GLU A 35 0.03 -13.52 5.82
CA GLU A 35 1.34 -13.09 5.29
C GLU A 35 1.44 -13.24 3.78
N ARG A 36 0.90 -14.35 3.24
CA ARG A 36 0.87 -14.59 1.79
C ARG A 36 0.08 -13.51 1.06
N GLN A 37 -1.05 -13.09 1.63
CA GLN A 37 -1.86 -12.02 1.06
C GLN A 37 -1.17 -10.67 1.17
N ILE A 38 -0.55 -10.34 2.31
CA ILE A 38 0.25 -9.12 2.49
C ILE A 38 1.31 -9.03 1.39
N ARG A 39 2.09 -10.11 1.17
CA ARG A 39 3.10 -10.15 0.09
C ARG A 39 2.49 -9.92 -1.29
N ALA A 40 1.34 -10.53 -1.57
CA ALA A 40 0.65 -10.38 -2.86
C ALA A 40 0.13 -8.96 -3.11
N VAL A 41 -0.43 -8.32 -2.07
CA VAL A 41 -0.91 -6.92 -2.13
C VAL A 41 0.27 -5.98 -2.36
N VAL A 42 1.32 -6.09 -1.54
CA VAL A 42 2.53 -5.26 -1.63
C VAL A 42 3.17 -5.36 -3.01
N SER A 43 3.41 -6.58 -3.50
CA SER A 43 4.02 -6.80 -4.80
C SER A 43 3.18 -6.23 -5.95
N ALA A 44 1.85 -6.34 -5.87
CA ALA A 44 0.98 -5.84 -6.92
C ALA A 44 0.95 -4.31 -6.95
N ILE A 45 0.89 -3.67 -5.77
CA ILE A 45 0.90 -2.21 -5.64
C ILE A 45 2.24 -1.65 -6.15
N ASP A 46 3.36 -2.23 -5.72
CA ASP A 46 4.70 -1.81 -6.16
C ASP A 46 4.87 -1.95 -7.68
N GLU A 47 4.42 -3.08 -8.25
CA GLU A 47 4.48 -3.31 -9.70
C GLU A 47 3.66 -2.29 -10.49
N GLU A 48 2.42 -2.01 -10.06
CA GLU A 48 1.54 -1.08 -10.78
C GLU A 48 2.00 0.38 -10.66
N LEU A 49 2.48 0.79 -9.48
CA LEU A 49 3.00 2.14 -9.28
C LEU A 49 4.32 2.34 -10.03
N THR A 50 5.21 1.34 -10.04
CA THR A 50 6.43 1.37 -10.85
C THR A 50 6.11 1.48 -12.34
N LYS A 51 5.12 0.73 -12.85
CA LYS A 51 4.65 0.86 -14.25
C LYS A 51 4.10 2.26 -14.56
N SER A 52 3.53 2.91 -13.56
CA SER A 52 3.00 4.28 -13.65
C SER A 52 4.08 5.37 -13.50
N GLY A 53 5.35 4.98 -13.35
CA GLY A 53 6.48 5.89 -13.24
C GLY A 53 6.77 6.40 -11.83
N ALA A 54 6.17 5.78 -10.79
CA ALA A 54 6.53 6.06 -9.41
C ALA A 54 7.98 5.62 -9.13
N ARG A 55 8.60 6.27 -8.14
CA ARG A 55 9.93 5.85 -7.65
C ARG A 55 9.78 4.57 -6.82
N ASN A 56 10.88 3.85 -6.65
CA ASN A 56 10.92 2.73 -5.71
C ASN A 56 10.55 3.24 -4.30
N PRO A 57 9.55 2.63 -3.65
CA PRO A 57 9.14 3.06 -2.33
C PRO A 57 10.21 2.70 -1.31
N LYS A 58 10.27 3.49 -0.25
CA LYS A 58 10.90 3.05 0.99
C LYS A 58 9.93 2.09 1.68
N ILE A 59 10.38 0.86 1.94
CA ILE A 59 9.58 -0.18 2.57
C ILE A 59 9.97 -0.30 4.04
N GLU A 60 8.98 -0.24 4.93
CA GLU A 60 9.12 -0.50 6.36
C GLU A 60 8.22 -1.65 6.78
N GLY A 61 8.70 -2.48 7.71
CA GLY A 61 8.01 -3.70 8.12
C GLY A 61 8.14 -4.84 7.10
N SER A 62 7.44 -5.93 7.35
CA SER A 62 7.37 -7.09 6.46
C SER A 62 6.06 -7.85 6.66
N ALA A 63 5.74 -8.73 5.71
CA ALA A 63 4.60 -9.63 5.88
C ALA A 63 4.70 -10.48 7.16
N GLU A 64 5.91 -10.85 7.57
CA GLU A 64 6.18 -11.64 8.78
C GLU A 64 5.96 -10.82 10.06
N THR A 65 6.15 -9.50 10.03
CA THR A 65 5.80 -8.63 11.14
C THR A 65 4.31 -8.28 11.20
N GLY A 66 3.52 -8.72 10.21
CA GLY A 66 2.08 -8.48 10.11
C GLY A 66 1.69 -7.08 9.63
N TRP A 67 2.65 -6.24 9.23
CA TRP A 67 2.39 -4.91 8.69
C TRP A 67 3.49 -4.51 7.71
N VAL A 68 3.10 -3.77 6.67
CA VAL A 68 4.01 -3.22 5.68
C VAL A 68 3.59 -1.80 5.36
N LEU A 69 4.55 -0.88 5.33
CA LEU A 69 4.36 0.49 4.85
C LEU A 69 5.19 0.70 3.59
N LEU A 70 4.56 1.22 2.55
CA LEU A 70 5.20 1.64 1.31
C LEU A 70 5.12 3.16 1.23
N ASP A 71 6.26 3.83 1.30
CA ASP A 71 6.40 5.28 1.25
C ASP A 71 6.98 5.71 -0.10
N PHE A 72 6.21 6.44 -0.90
CA PHE A 72 6.46 6.75 -2.33
C PHE A 72 6.84 8.21 -2.58
#